data_AF-X1DL56-F1
#
_entry.id   AF-X1DL56-F1
#
_cell.length_a   1.000
_cell.length_b   1.000
_cell.length_c   1.000
_cell.angle_alpha   90.00
_cell.angle_beta   90.00
_cell.angle_gamma   90.00
#
_symmetry.space_group_name_H-M   'P 1'
#
loop_
_entity.id
_entity.type
_entity.pdbx_description
1 polymer ?
#
loop_
_entity_poly.entity_id
_entity_poly.type
_entity_poly.pdbx_seq_one_letter_code
_entity_poly.pdbx_strand_id
1 'polypeptide(L)'
;MYIDPAYLRTYFTRYPKKIEFSKWPDPIDGLPEELEKAHIILLTHHHKDHCKSVTVNRLRHADTLVVAPERCIKELGKDIKVIEPGEEMTFGDIEIKPVDAYNTEQGSSTRKVHHKGYGVGYLIGIGSKIIYHAGDTDFIPEMREFGGIDMALVPIGGTYTMD
;
A
#
# COMPACT_ATOMS: atom_id res chain seq x y z
N MET A 1 -9.15 6.80 6.15
CA MET A 1 -8.60 5.69 5.33
C MET A 1 -7.10 5.71 5.47
N TYR A 2 -6.47 4.54 5.63
CA TYR A 2 -5.02 4.39 5.55
C TYR A 2 -4.69 3.49 4.37
N ILE A 3 -3.73 3.91 3.57
CA ILE A 3 -3.17 3.11 2.49
C ILE A 3 -1.70 3.00 2.82
N ASP A 4 -1.24 1.76 2.89
CA ASP A 4 0.15 1.32 2.81
C ASP A 4 1.18 2.45 2.69
N PRO A 5 2.06 2.66 3.69
CA PRO A 5 2.88 3.85 3.69
C PRO A 5 3.95 3.72 2.61
N ALA A 6 3.85 4.53 1.55
CA ALA A 6 5.05 4.92 0.83
C ALA A 6 6.00 5.58 1.85
N TYR A 7 7.31 5.30 1.78
CA TYR A 7 8.34 5.95 2.61
C TYR A 7 8.34 7.48 2.40
N LEU A 8 7.41 8.20 3.04
CA LEU A 8 7.23 9.65 2.91
C LEU A 8 8.09 10.37 3.96
N ARG A 9 9.39 10.10 3.92
CA ARG A 9 10.39 10.68 4.84
C ARG A 9 10.36 12.22 4.84
N THR A 10 9.90 12.82 3.74
CA THR A 10 9.83 14.28 3.54
C THR A 10 8.51 14.91 3.99
N TYR A 11 7.39 14.18 4.00
CA TYR A 11 6.06 14.75 4.28
C TYR A 11 5.87 15.07 5.77
N PHE A 12 6.45 14.27 6.65
CA PHE A 12 6.34 14.47 8.11
C PHE A 12 7.37 15.45 8.69
N THR A 13 8.09 16.19 7.84
CA THR A 13 9.10 17.16 8.29
C THR A 13 8.55 18.27 9.18
N ARG A 14 7.24 18.58 9.07
CA ARG A 14 6.53 19.60 9.85
C ARG A 14 5.73 19.06 11.04
N TYR A 15 5.72 17.74 11.28
CA TYR A 15 4.98 17.17 12.42
C TYR A 15 5.74 17.42 13.73
N PRO A 16 5.06 17.90 14.79
CA PRO A 16 5.70 18.45 15.99
C PRO A 16 6.50 17.42 16.80
N LYS A 17 6.17 16.13 16.67
CA LYS A 17 6.94 15.02 17.24
C LYS A 17 7.37 14.08 16.12
N LYS A 18 8.58 14.28 15.61
CA LYS A 18 9.24 13.33 14.71
C LYS A 18 9.57 12.07 15.49
N ILE A 19 8.99 10.94 15.10
CA ILE A 19 9.61 9.66 15.41
C ILE A 19 10.67 9.45 14.32
N GLU A 20 11.94 9.35 14.73
CA GLU A 20 12.99 8.91 13.81
C GLU A 20 12.56 7.56 13.22
N PHE A 21 12.50 7.47 11.89
CA PHE A 21 12.39 6.18 11.21
C PHE A 21 13.54 5.32 11.71
N SER A 22 13.23 4.37 12.58
CA SER A 22 14.24 3.47 13.10
C SER A 22 14.70 2.56 11.99
N LYS A 23 16.01 2.33 11.92
CA LYS A 23 16.54 1.26 11.08
C LYS A 23 15.94 -0.06 11.56
N TRP A 24 15.77 -0.97 10.61
CA TRP A 24 15.53 -2.37 10.92
C TRP A 24 16.48 -2.85 12.03
N PRO A 25 16.04 -3.64 13.04
CA PRO A 25 14.76 -4.36 13.16
C PRO A 25 13.72 -3.72 14.12
N ASP A 26 13.73 -2.41 14.33
CA ASP A 26 12.94 -1.81 15.41
C ASP A 26 11.41 -1.91 15.20
N PRO A 27 10.63 -2.10 16.30
CA PRO A 27 9.18 -2.31 16.28
C PRO A 27 8.38 -1.02 16.02
N ILE A 28 9.01 0.01 15.46
CA ILE A 28 8.41 1.33 15.25
C ILE A 28 7.85 1.38 13.82
N ASP A 29 6.61 1.89 13.67
CA ASP A 29 5.98 2.02 12.36
C ASP A 29 6.50 3.20 11.54
N GLY A 30 7.10 4.20 12.20
CA GLY A 30 7.69 5.39 11.59
C GLY A 30 6.65 6.47 11.25
N LEU A 31 5.43 6.34 11.77
CA LEU A 31 4.34 7.27 11.53
C LEU A 31 4.22 8.28 12.69
N PRO A 32 3.58 9.45 12.48
CA PRO A 32 3.32 10.41 13.56
C PRO A 32 2.58 9.79 14.76
N GLU A 33 2.89 10.28 15.97
CA GLU A 33 2.24 9.82 17.23
C GLU A 33 0.73 10.01 17.20
N GLU A 34 0.29 11.22 16.83
CA GLU A 34 -1.11 11.64 16.86
C GLU A 34 -1.77 11.43 15.49
N LEU A 35 -2.12 10.18 15.19
CA LEU A 35 -2.96 9.83 14.05
C LEU A 35 -4.33 9.35 14.51
N GLU A 36 -5.36 9.77 13.78
CA GLU A 36 -6.70 9.20 13.92
C GLU A 36 -6.70 7.71 13.54
N LYS A 37 -7.64 6.96 14.13
CA LYS A 37 -7.85 5.57 13.77
C LYS A 37 -8.47 5.48 12.38
N ALA A 38 -8.11 4.45 11.62
CA ALA A 38 -8.60 4.23 10.27
C ALA A 38 -9.84 3.34 10.26
N HIS A 39 -10.88 3.75 9.55
CA HIS A 39 -12.05 2.89 9.27
C HIS A 39 -11.74 1.77 8.26
N ILE A 40 -10.78 2.03 7.36
CA ILE A 40 -10.29 1.05 6.38
C ILE A 40 -8.77 1.21 6.23
N ILE A 41 -8.07 0.07 6.19
CA ILE A 41 -6.63 -0.07 5.97
C ILE A 41 -6.43 -0.91 4.71
N LEU A 42 -5.77 -0.35 3.69
CA LEU A 42 -5.42 -1.02 2.45
C LEU A 42 -3.92 -1.29 2.42
N LEU A 43 -3.50 -2.56 2.27
CA LEU A 43 -2.09 -2.93 2.17
C LEU A 43 -1.79 -3.50 0.79
N THR A 44 -0.66 -3.13 0.19
CA THR A 44 -0.33 -3.58 -1.17
C THR A 44 0.31 -4.96 -1.20
N HIS A 45 1.17 -5.29 -0.24
CA HIS A 45 1.87 -6.59 -0.20
C HIS A 45 2.53 -6.86 1.16
N HIS A 46 3.06 -8.08 1.32
CA HIS A 46 3.54 -8.63 2.59
C HIS A 46 4.94 -8.19 3.05
N HIS A 47 5.66 -7.34 2.30
CA HIS A 47 6.99 -6.91 2.74
C HIS A 47 6.90 -6.00 3.97
N LYS A 48 7.95 -6.03 4.78
CA LYS A 48 7.94 -5.48 6.14
C LYS A 48 7.81 -3.96 6.20
N ASP A 49 8.10 -3.27 5.11
CA ASP A 49 7.93 -1.84 4.96
C ASP A 49 6.50 -1.41 4.63
N HIS A 50 5.68 -2.38 4.19
CA HIS A 50 4.29 -2.18 3.80
C HIS A 50 3.31 -2.84 4.79
N CYS A 51 3.55 -4.11 5.11
CA CYS A 51 2.75 -4.92 6.01
C CYS A 51 3.45 -5.08 7.36
N LYS A 52 3.01 -4.30 8.35
CA LYS A 52 3.50 -4.36 9.74
C LYS A 52 2.31 -4.50 10.70
N SER A 53 2.32 -5.55 11.51
CA SER A 53 1.31 -5.74 12.56
C SER A 53 1.28 -4.57 13.54
N VAL A 54 2.42 -3.99 13.90
CA VAL A 54 2.47 -2.82 14.79
C VAL A 54 1.73 -1.60 14.22
N THR A 55 1.91 -1.31 12.93
CA THR A 55 1.23 -0.20 12.25
C THR A 55 -0.27 -0.44 12.18
N VAL A 56 -0.67 -1.62 11.71
CA VAL A 56 -2.09 -2.00 11.56
C VAL A 56 -2.80 -1.98 12.91
N ASN A 57 -2.18 -2.55 13.95
CA ASN A 57 -2.73 -2.56 15.31
C ASN A 57 -2.84 -1.15 15.90
N ARG A 58 -1.87 -0.27 15.63
CA ARG A 58 -1.93 1.10 16.11
C ARG A 58 -3.00 1.92 15.40
N LEU A 59 -3.24 1.69 14.11
CA LEU A 59 -4.21 2.48 13.33
C LEU A 59 -5.64 1.93 13.41
N ARG A 60 -5.84 0.65 13.77
CA ARG A 60 -7.19 0.07 13.82
C ARG A 60 -7.96 0.36 15.11
N HIS A 61 -9.28 0.38 14.98
CA HIS A 61 -10.28 0.18 16.03
C HIS A 61 -11.05 -1.13 15.74
N ALA A 62 -12.05 -1.47 16.56
CA ALA A 62 -12.77 -2.74 16.45
C ALA A 62 -13.44 -2.96 15.08
N ASP A 63 -14.05 -1.90 14.52
CA ASP A 63 -14.76 -1.96 13.23
C ASP A 63 -13.88 -1.62 12.01
N THR A 64 -12.56 -1.54 12.17
CA THR A 64 -11.66 -1.26 11.03
C THR A 64 -11.65 -2.45 10.07
N LEU A 65 -11.95 -2.19 8.80
CA LEU A 65 -11.74 -3.17 7.74
C LEU A 65 -10.28 -3.15 7.29
N VAL A 66 -9.57 -4.27 7.47
CA VAL A 66 -8.20 -4.45 6.95
C VAL A 66 -8.28 -5.27 5.66
N VAL A 67 -7.80 -4.71 4.55
CA VAL A 67 -7.79 -5.33 3.22
C VAL A 67 -6.35 -5.50 2.76
N ALA A 68 -5.98 -6.72 2.35
CA ALA A 68 -4.62 -7.03 1.92
C ALA A 68 -4.55 -8.32 1.09
N PRO A 69 -3.49 -8.56 0.30
CA PRO A 69 -3.27 -9.85 -0.34
C PRO A 69 -3.08 -10.99 0.66
N GLU A 70 -3.33 -12.23 0.22
CA GLU A 70 -3.28 -13.44 1.06
C GLU A 70 -1.94 -13.57 1.82
N ARG A 71 -0.82 -13.19 1.20
CA ARG A 71 0.51 -13.29 1.84
C ARG A 71 0.67 -12.46 3.10
N CYS A 72 -0.16 -11.43 3.28
CA CYS A 72 -0.17 -10.62 4.50
C CYS A 72 -0.70 -11.38 5.72
N ILE A 73 -1.41 -12.50 5.55
CA ILE A 73 -1.89 -13.35 6.64
C ILE A 73 -0.75 -13.79 7.56
N LYS A 74 0.45 -14.02 7.01
CA LYS A 74 1.61 -14.44 7.79
C LYS A 74 1.99 -13.42 8.88
N GLU A 75 1.82 -12.13 8.61
CA GLU A 75 2.15 -11.04 9.54
C GLU A 75 0.93 -10.58 10.35
N LEU A 76 -0.26 -10.56 9.75
CA LEU A 76 -1.46 -9.94 10.35
C LEU A 76 -2.47 -10.94 10.94
N GLY A 77 -2.32 -12.22 10.62
CA GLY A 77 -3.33 -13.24 10.93
C GLY A 77 -4.48 -13.25 9.91
N LYS A 78 -5.51 -14.03 10.21
CA LYS A 78 -6.64 -14.30 9.29
C LYS A 78 -7.79 -13.29 9.40
N ASP A 79 -7.70 -12.34 10.32
CA ASP A 79 -8.70 -11.29 10.53
C ASP A 79 -8.47 -10.12 9.57
N ILE A 80 -8.42 -10.46 8.28
CA ILE A 80 -8.27 -9.52 7.16
C ILE A 80 -9.19 -9.95 6.03
N LYS A 81 -9.64 -9.00 5.22
CA LYS A 81 -10.24 -9.28 3.92
C LYS A 81 -9.11 -9.50 2.90
N VAL A 82 -8.99 -10.73 2.43
CA VAL A 82 -8.08 -11.07 1.32
C VAL A 82 -8.62 -10.43 0.05
N ILE A 83 -7.71 -9.88 -0.78
CA ILE A 83 -8.03 -9.24 -2.05
C ILE A 83 -7.06 -9.68 -3.15
N GLU A 84 -7.54 -9.75 -4.39
CA GLU A 84 -6.77 -10.11 -5.58
C GLU A 84 -7.03 -9.12 -6.74
N PRO A 85 -6.08 -8.95 -7.69
CA PRO A 85 -6.29 -8.14 -8.89
C PRO A 85 -7.56 -8.51 -9.65
N GLY A 86 -8.32 -7.49 -10.09
CA GLY A 86 -9.55 -7.69 -10.85
C GLY A 86 -10.82 -7.84 -10.01
N GLU A 87 -10.68 -7.99 -8.69
CA GLU A 87 -11.80 -7.79 -7.78
C GLU A 87 -12.19 -6.30 -7.70
N GLU A 88 -13.41 -6.04 -7.23
CA GLU A 88 -13.93 -4.69 -6.96
C GLU A 88 -14.68 -4.72 -5.63
N MET A 89 -14.51 -3.66 -4.82
CA MET A 89 -15.27 -3.49 -3.59
C MET A 89 -15.59 -2.03 -3.33
N THR A 90 -16.62 -1.81 -2.53
CA THR A 90 -17.00 -0.48 -2.05
C THR A 90 -16.87 -0.41 -0.54
N PHE A 91 -16.48 0.76 -0.04
CA PHE A 91 -16.45 1.09 1.38
C PHE A 91 -17.06 2.48 1.59
N GLY A 92 -18.34 2.51 1.97
CA GLY A 92 -19.12 3.74 1.90
C GLY A 92 -19.21 4.25 0.46
N ASP A 93 -18.82 5.50 0.24
CA ASP A 93 -18.79 6.15 -1.08
C ASP A 93 -17.43 6.02 -1.79
N ILE A 94 -16.56 5.11 -1.32
CA ILE A 94 -15.24 4.86 -1.88
C ILE A 94 -15.27 3.55 -2.68
N GLU A 95 -14.95 3.63 -3.97
CA GLU A 95 -14.73 2.47 -4.83
C GLU A 95 -13.26 2.05 -4.76
N ILE A 96 -12.99 0.76 -4.61
CA ILE A 96 -11.64 0.22 -4.47
C ILE A 96 -11.50 -0.95 -5.43
N LYS A 97 -10.55 -0.81 -6.37
CA LYS A 97 -10.20 -1.84 -7.35
C LYS A 97 -8.73 -2.22 -7.19
N PRO A 98 -8.42 -3.38 -6.58
CA PRO A 98 -7.09 -3.98 -6.65
C PRO A 98 -6.67 -4.23 -8.10
N VAL A 99 -5.42 -3.89 -8.41
CA VAL A 99 -4.80 -4.12 -9.72
C VAL A 99 -3.46 -4.83 -9.54
N ASP A 100 -2.92 -5.41 -10.61
CA ASP A 100 -1.63 -6.07 -10.56
C ASP A 100 -0.50 -5.11 -10.12
N ALA A 101 0.43 -5.61 -9.29
CA ALA A 101 1.68 -4.94 -8.92
C ALA A 101 2.80 -5.98 -8.78
N TYR A 102 3.80 -5.89 -9.66
CA TYR A 102 4.90 -6.85 -9.71
C TYR A 102 6.10 -6.33 -10.52
N ASN A 103 7.27 -6.94 -10.31
CA ASN A 103 8.43 -6.71 -11.13
C ASN A 103 8.41 -7.61 -12.38
N THR A 104 8.84 -7.07 -13.52
CA THR A 104 8.95 -7.82 -14.78
C THR A 104 10.41 -8.02 -15.16
N GLU A 105 10.71 -9.01 -16.00
CA GLU A 105 12.07 -9.22 -16.51
C GLU A 105 12.60 -8.00 -17.28
N GLN A 106 11.71 -7.28 -17.99
CA GLN A 106 12.04 -6.11 -18.80
C GLN A 106 11.91 -4.78 -18.03
N GLY A 107 11.42 -4.83 -16.79
CA GLY A 107 11.21 -3.63 -15.97
C GLY A 107 12.53 -3.03 -15.47
N SER A 108 12.51 -1.76 -15.09
CA SER A 108 13.72 -1.02 -14.72
C SER A 108 14.31 -1.39 -13.36
N SER A 109 13.54 -2.03 -12.45
CA SER A 109 14.07 -2.39 -11.12
C SER A 109 15.27 -3.35 -11.22
N THR A 110 16.34 -3.06 -10.47
CA THR A 110 17.55 -3.90 -10.48
C THR A 110 17.41 -5.22 -9.71
N ARG A 111 16.42 -5.32 -8.80
CA ARG A 111 16.12 -6.51 -8.01
C ARG A 111 14.64 -6.86 -8.11
N LYS A 112 14.37 -8.04 -8.68
CA LYS A 112 13.02 -8.57 -8.94
C LYS A 112 12.51 -9.39 -7.75
N VAL A 113 11.98 -8.71 -6.74
CA VAL A 113 11.51 -9.34 -5.48
C VAL A 113 9.98 -9.33 -5.34
N HIS A 114 9.29 -8.54 -6.17
CA HIS A 114 7.83 -8.47 -6.24
C HIS A 114 7.35 -9.38 -7.36
N HIS A 115 6.84 -10.57 -7.02
CA HIS A 115 6.35 -11.53 -8.01
C HIS A 115 4.86 -11.31 -8.29
N LYS A 116 4.41 -11.60 -9.52
CA LYS A 116 3.00 -11.49 -9.90
C LYS A 116 2.12 -12.33 -8.98
N GLY A 117 1.01 -11.75 -8.52
CA GLY A 117 0.08 -12.35 -7.55
C GLY A 117 0.51 -12.24 -6.08
N TYR A 118 1.67 -11.65 -5.75
CA TYR A 118 2.08 -11.49 -4.34
C TYR A 118 1.67 -10.13 -3.74
N GLY A 119 1.37 -9.17 -4.60
CA GLY A 119 1.01 -7.81 -4.25
C GLY A 119 -0.02 -7.25 -5.22
N VAL A 120 -0.62 -6.12 -4.82
CA VAL A 120 -1.60 -5.37 -5.59
C VAL A 120 -1.30 -3.88 -5.54
N GLY A 121 -1.63 -3.16 -6.60
CA GLY A 121 -1.91 -1.73 -6.55
C GLY A 121 -3.40 -1.50 -6.25
N TYR A 122 -3.80 -0.25 -6.06
CA TYR A 122 -5.19 0.13 -5.87
C TYR A 122 -5.57 1.31 -6.76
N LEU A 123 -6.65 1.17 -7.52
CA LEU A 123 -7.42 2.29 -8.04
C LEU A 123 -8.52 2.61 -7.03
N ILE A 124 -8.58 3.87 -6.60
CA ILE A 124 -9.46 4.33 -5.52
C ILE A 124 -10.31 5.46 -6.06
N GLY A 125 -11.61 5.19 -6.24
CA GLY A 125 -12.62 6.16 -6.63
C GLY A 125 -13.18 6.89 -5.43
N ILE A 126 -13.13 8.23 -5.45
CA ILE A 126 -13.76 9.10 -4.45
C ILE A 126 -14.52 10.20 -5.20
N GLY A 127 -15.85 10.09 -5.22
CA GLY A 127 -16.68 10.95 -6.06
C GLY A 127 -16.31 10.78 -7.53
N SER A 128 -15.95 11.87 -8.22
CA SER A 128 -15.52 11.83 -9.63
C SER A 128 -14.00 11.68 -9.81
N LYS A 129 -13.25 11.35 -8.74
CA LYS A 129 -11.79 11.34 -8.74
C LYS A 129 -11.25 9.94 -8.59
N ILE A 130 -10.21 9.61 -9.35
CA ILE A 130 -9.52 8.32 -9.29
C ILE A 130 -8.07 8.53 -8.84
N ILE A 131 -7.71 7.91 -7.72
CA ILE A 131 -6.35 7.86 -7.18
C ILE A 131 -5.78 6.48 -7.46
N TYR A 132 -4.61 6.40 -8.08
CA TYR A 132 -3.86 5.18 -8.28
C TYR A 132 -2.70 5.08 -7.30
N HIS A 133 -2.68 4.04 -6.46
CA HIS A 133 -1.52 3.67 -5.65
C HIS A 133 -0.89 2.41 -6.23
N ALA A 134 0.29 2.52 -6.83
CA ALA A 134 0.90 1.42 -7.58
C ALA A 134 1.40 0.26 -6.71
N GLY A 135 1.66 0.52 -5.43
CA GLY A 135 2.44 -0.41 -4.60
C GLY A 135 3.85 -0.55 -5.15
N ASP A 136 4.55 -1.62 -4.75
CA ASP A 136 5.88 -1.89 -5.25
C ASP A 136 5.82 -2.74 -6.53
N THR A 137 6.16 -2.09 -7.65
CA THR A 137 6.01 -2.68 -8.98
C THR A 137 7.01 -2.06 -9.97
N ASP A 138 7.26 -2.78 -11.07
CA ASP A 138 7.79 -2.17 -12.29
C ASP A 138 6.64 -1.52 -13.09
N PHE A 139 6.95 -0.85 -14.19
CA PHE A 139 5.94 -0.50 -15.19
C PHE A 139 5.47 -1.79 -15.90
N ILE A 140 4.21 -2.16 -15.68
CA ILE A 140 3.60 -3.39 -16.22
C ILE A 140 2.62 -3.08 -17.36
N PRO A 141 2.33 -4.04 -18.27
CA PRO A 141 1.41 -3.82 -19.38
C PRO A 141 0.01 -3.37 -18.96
N GLU A 142 -0.51 -3.90 -17.86
CA GLU A 142 -1.84 -3.60 -17.30
C GLU A 142 -2.04 -2.11 -17.03
N MET A 143 -0.97 -1.38 -16.68
CA MET A 143 -1.04 0.07 -16.42
C MET A 143 -1.47 0.87 -17.65
N ARG A 144 -1.30 0.33 -18.86
CA ARG A 144 -1.72 0.99 -20.11
C ARG A 144 -3.24 1.02 -20.28
N GLU A 145 -3.96 0.16 -19.56
CA GLU A 145 -5.41 0.05 -19.61
C GLU A 145 -6.09 1.00 -18.62
N PHE A 146 -5.34 1.56 -17.68
CA PHE A 146 -5.91 2.46 -16.69
C PHE A 146 -6.26 3.81 -17.32
N GLY A 147 -7.54 4.18 -17.26
CA GLY A 147 -8.06 5.45 -17.74
C GLY A 147 -8.49 6.37 -16.60
N GLY A 148 -8.48 7.68 -16.84
CA GLY A 148 -9.10 8.67 -15.95
C GLY A 148 -8.44 8.84 -14.58
N ILE A 149 -7.17 8.45 -14.42
CA ILE A 149 -6.43 8.66 -13.17
C ILE A 149 -6.18 10.17 -12.97
N ASP A 150 -6.71 10.73 -11.88
CA ASP A 150 -6.47 12.12 -11.48
C ASP A 150 -5.17 12.29 -10.69
N MET A 151 -4.78 11.26 -9.93
CA MET A 151 -3.56 11.26 -9.13
C MET A 151 -2.93 9.86 -9.11
N ALA A 152 -1.63 9.77 -9.33
CA ALA A 152 -0.88 8.53 -9.25
C ALA A 152 0.26 8.62 -8.23
N LEU A 153 0.35 7.63 -7.35
CA LEU A 153 1.43 7.40 -6.40
C LEU A 153 2.24 6.22 -6.93
N VAL A 154 3.37 6.53 -7.56
CA VAL A 154 4.21 5.56 -8.28
C VAL A 154 5.58 5.50 -7.59
N PRO A 155 6.11 4.30 -7.29
CA PRO A 155 7.44 4.19 -6.70
C PRO A 155 8.53 4.53 -7.73
N ILE A 156 9.55 5.27 -7.32
CA ILE A 156 10.69 5.70 -8.17
C ILE A 156 12.03 5.36 -7.48
N GLY A 157 12.11 4.14 -6.95
CA GLY A 157 13.25 3.69 -6.14
C GLY A 157 14.39 3.05 -6.93
N GLY A 158 14.12 2.56 -8.15
CA GLY A 158 15.05 1.90 -9.08
C GLY A 158 15.66 0.57 -8.62
N THR A 159 15.74 0.31 -7.31
CA THR A 159 16.32 -0.93 -6.78
C THR A 159 15.30 -2.06 -6.77
N TYR A 160 14.19 -1.90 -6.05
CA TYR A 160 13.14 -2.93 -5.89
C TYR A 160 11.86 -2.62 -6.69
N THR A 161 11.78 -1.39 -7.20
CA THR A 161 10.65 -0.81 -7.91
C THR A 161 11.14 -0.05 -9.13
N MET A 162 10.22 0.47 -9.96
CA MET A 162 10.59 1.29 -11.13
C MET A 162 11.39 2.55 -10.74
N ASP A 163 11.89 3.24 -11.77
CA ASP A 163 12.71 4.46 -11.72
C ASP A 163 11.98 5.58 -12.48
#